data_AF-I0Z8Z4-F1
#
_entry.id   AF-I0Z8Z4-F1
#
_cell.length_a   1.000
_cell.length_b   1.000
_cell.length_c   1.000
_cell.angle_alpha   90.00
_cell.angle_beta   90.00
_cell.angle_gamma   90.00
#
_symmetry.space_group_name_H-M   'P 1'
#
loop_
_entity.id
_entity.type
_entity.pdbx_description
1 polymer ?
#
loop_
_entity_poly.entity_id
_entity_poly.type
_entity_poly.pdbx_seq_one_letter_code
_entity_poly.pdbx_strand_id
1 'polypeptide(L)'
;MPNGLQHEMQGSTPNLYWRSVTLDELRAHTCYTSLPEAPPSLQPAMYRYLRQESPLWSALHQGLLSGSSINAVLGFYEPQAAKRLGIPSGYVGHGKLLSAYRNLQLPALVPSPADLASLCSPQPQQWQQSSPMLPTASVPKEQHSAEASGTAVGAERAPGEGGRGSAEKGGHRKRRGRIKGAVLAPAAGQAMLGTQTVATYTRVTDAEKQVQLQRMGECMRKAAEGIGAVRCKWGNTQEATALFELMHALPEGSLEEVGLCIVDPATLESRYGFAPGRLPPMGASPDGLMRQRHSSAAASALSALRSAFGGLSIRDCSRSALELEVVEVKNACPYRQITTLNKKGRAKVSYQLTDGGPHNRVARNWVAQLQLEMLAAPADSALLVSRSASKGLTIYRMWRDEEYLTAMLDFVSRVYTQHVLPGRPPPGNIFWGLPEYKMFLERTIALADGAAVVARVPSGEVQHAPGADVRAFL
;
A
#
# COMPACT_ATOMS: atom_id res chain seq x y z
N MET A 1 29.54 -2.46 11.47
CA MET A 1 28.98 -1.30 10.76
C MET A 1 30.12 -0.58 10.05
N PRO A 2 30.22 -0.56 8.72
CA PRO A 2 31.13 0.37 8.06
C PRO A 2 30.65 1.81 8.32
N ASN A 3 31.61 2.71 8.47
CA ASN A 3 31.45 4.10 8.91
C ASN A 3 30.31 4.87 8.21
N GLY A 4 29.36 5.38 9.01
CA GLY A 4 28.95 6.78 8.98
C GLY A 4 28.45 7.40 7.67
N LEU A 5 27.62 6.71 6.87
CA LEU A 5 26.81 7.40 5.87
C LEU A 5 25.68 8.17 6.58
N GLN A 6 25.95 9.43 6.94
CA GLN A 6 24.87 10.37 7.25
C GLN A 6 24.03 10.53 5.99
N HIS A 7 22.88 9.86 5.93
CA HIS A 7 21.94 10.09 4.84
C HIS A 7 21.54 11.56 4.83
N GLU A 8 21.56 12.19 3.66
CA GLU A 8 20.92 13.49 3.50
C GLU A 8 19.48 13.36 4.00
N MET A 9 19.14 14.17 5.01
CA MET A 9 17.82 14.08 5.65
C MET A 9 16.74 14.81 4.84
N GLN A 10 17.14 15.61 3.85
CA GLN A 10 16.25 16.44 3.04
C GLN A 10 16.81 16.62 1.62
N GLY A 11 15.94 16.60 0.62
CA GLY A 11 16.29 16.84 -0.79
C GLY A 11 15.10 17.33 -1.61
N SER A 12 15.32 17.75 -2.85
CA SER A 12 14.23 18.16 -3.76
C SER A 12 13.55 16.97 -4.44
N THR A 13 14.27 15.87 -4.64
CA THR A 13 13.81 14.71 -5.39
C THR A 13 13.96 13.44 -4.55
N PRO A 14 12.87 12.88 -4.02
CA PRO A 14 12.89 11.57 -3.35
C PRO A 14 13.42 10.48 -4.28
N ASN A 15 14.36 9.66 -3.81
CA ASN A 15 14.80 8.48 -4.55
C ASN A 15 13.84 7.31 -4.30
N LEU A 16 12.88 7.10 -5.21
CA LEU A 16 11.87 6.04 -5.07
C LEU A 16 12.46 4.62 -5.11
N TYR A 17 13.68 4.49 -5.63
CA TYR A 17 14.44 3.24 -5.78
C TYR A 17 15.44 3.02 -4.65
N TRP A 18 15.46 3.89 -3.63
CA TRP A 18 16.33 3.78 -2.47
C TRP A 18 16.16 2.41 -1.80
N ARG A 19 17.26 1.64 -1.74
CA ARG A 19 17.31 0.28 -1.17
C ARG A 19 16.32 -0.72 -1.80
N SER A 20 15.88 -0.48 -3.03
CA SER A 20 14.95 -1.38 -3.73
C SER A 20 15.65 -2.60 -4.32
N VAL A 21 14.98 -3.74 -4.22
CA VAL A 21 15.14 -4.96 -5.03
C VAL A 21 14.21 -4.83 -6.23
N THR A 22 14.71 -5.13 -7.42
CA THR A 22 13.92 -5.17 -8.66
C THR A 22 13.09 -6.45 -8.74
N LEU A 23 12.03 -6.43 -9.55
CA LEU A 23 11.22 -7.62 -9.83
C LEU A 23 12.06 -8.74 -10.47
N ASP A 24 13.01 -8.40 -11.35
CA ASP A 24 13.86 -9.42 -11.99
C ASP A 24 14.82 -10.08 -11.00
N GLU A 25 15.39 -9.32 -10.06
CA GLU A 25 16.19 -9.87 -8.96
C GLU A 25 15.35 -10.76 -8.03
N LEU A 26 14.10 -10.36 -7.74
CA LEU A 26 13.18 -11.20 -6.97
C LEU A 26 12.85 -12.50 -7.72
N ARG A 27 12.56 -12.42 -9.02
CA ARG A 27 12.24 -13.57 -9.89
C ARG A 27 13.42 -14.53 -10.06
N ALA A 28 14.66 -14.05 -9.91
CA ALA A 28 15.86 -14.87 -9.90
C ALA A 28 16.12 -15.58 -8.56
N HIS A 29 15.37 -15.26 -7.51
CA HIS A 29 15.56 -15.85 -6.18
C HIS A 29 15.07 -17.30 -6.13
N THR A 30 15.86 -18.21 -5.52
CA THR A 30 15.58 -19.66 -5.53
C THR A 30 14.32 -20.08 -4.79
N CYS A 31 13.88 -19.30 -3.80
CA CYS A 31 12.63 -19.53 -3.08
C CYS A 31 11.41 -18.81 -3.68
N TYR A 32 11.58 -18.11 -4.82
CA TYR A 32 10.53 -17.39 -5.51
C TYR A 32 10.15 -18.11 -6.80
N THR A 33 8.86 -18.46 -6.95
CA THR A 33 8.33 -19.05 -8.18
C THR A 33 7.66 -17.95 -8.99
N SER A 34 8.35 -17.48 -10.02
CA SER A 34 7.82 -16.45 -10.92
C SER A 34 6.69 -16.97 -11.82
N LEU A 35 5.79 -16.08 -12.23
CA LEU A 35 4.80 -16.41 -13.24
C LEU A 35 5.46 -16.68 -14.61
N PRO A 36 4.87 -17.56 -15.44
CA PRO A 36 5.31 -17.73 -16.81
C PRO A 36 5.20 -16.39 -17.59
N GLU A 37 5.93 -16.26 -18.69
CA GLU A 37 5.87 -15.05 -19.53
C GLU A 37 4.47 -14.83 -20.14
N ALA A 38 3.77 -15.92 -20.46
CA ALA A 38 2.40 -15.91 -20.93
C ALA A 38 1.57 -16.95 -20.17
N PRO A 39 0.28 -16.66 -19.90
CA PRO A 39 -0.59 -17.63 -19.24
C PRO A 39 -0.90 -18.80 -20.19
N PRO A 40 -1.27 -19.98 -19.67
CA PRO A 40 -1.58 -21.15 -20.50
C PRO A 40 -2.84 -20.98 -21.36
N SER A 41 -3.81 -20.19 -20.87
CA SER A 41 -5.04 -19.83 -21.58
C SER A 41 -5.67 -18.56 -20.97
N LEU A 42 -6.69 -18.01 -21.63
CA LEU A 42 -7.45 -16.84 -21.16
C LEU A 42 -8.77 -17.18 -20.45
N GLN A 43 -8.85 -18.35 -19.82
CA GLN A 43 -10.02 -18.64 -18.98
C GLN A 43 -9.91 -17.87 -17.66
N PRO A 44 -11.03 -17.47 -17.02
CA PRO A 44 -10.99 -16.72 -15.76
C PRO A 44 -10.14 -17.36 -14.66
N ALA A 45 -10.16 -18.69 -14.55
CA ALA A 45 -9.32 -19.43 -13.60
C ALA A 45 -7.80 -19.28 -13.85
N MET A 46 -7.41 -18.87 -15.05
CA MET A 46 -6.03 -18.70 -15.49
C MET A 46 -5.52 -17.26 -15.38
N TYR A 47 -6.39 -16.29 -15.07
CA TYR A 47 -5.97 -14.90 -14.87
C TYR A 47 -4.95 -14.74 -13.73
N ARG A 48 -4.91 -15.70 -12.80
CA ARG A 48 -3.90 -15.78 -11.75
C ARG A 48 -2.48 -16.02 -12.26
N TYR A 49 -2.30 -16.37 -13.54
CA TYR A 49 -1.01 -16.54 -14.19
C TYR A 49 -0.63 -15.35 -15.09
N LEU A 50 -1.44 -14.29 -15.12
CA LEU A 50 -1.09 -13.04 -15.78
C LEU A 50 -0.28 -12.17 -14.83
N ARG A 51 0.90 -11.74 -15.31
CA ARG A 51 1.74 -10.79 -14.58
C ARG A 51 1.01 -9.47 -14.37
N GLN A 52 1.13 -8.91 -13.16
CA GLN A 52 0.38 -7.71 -12.77
C GLN A 52 0.84 -6.46 -13.54
N GLU A 53 2.07 -6.43 -14.06
CA GLU A 53 2.55 -5.36 -14.93
C GLU A 53 1.95 -5.38 -16.35
N SER A 54 1.17 -6.41 -16.71
CA SER A 54 0.61 -6.53 -18.05
C SER A 54 -0.59 -5.59 -18.26
N PRO A 55 -0.74 -5.00 -19.46
CA PRO A 55 -1.92 -4.21 -19.80
C PRO A 55 -3.23 -5.01 -19.67
N LEU A 56 -3.20 -6.31 -20.01
CA LEU A 56 -4.37 -7.17 -19.89
C LEU A 56 -4.80 -7.35 -18.43
N TRP A 57 -3.86 -7.56 -17.51
CA TRP A 57 -4.19 -7.63 -16.07
C TRP A 57 -4.90 -6.36 -15.60
N SER A 58 -4.45 -5.19 -16.05
CA SER A 58 -5.09 -3.91 -15.72
C SER A 58 -6.52 -3.83 -16.29
N ALA A 59 -6.71 -4.28 -17.54
CA ALA A 59 -8.01 -4.26 -18.21
C ALA A 59 -9.02 -5.23 -17.58
N LEU A 60 -8.57 -6.37 -17.04
CA LEU A 60 -9.42 -7.35 -16.37
C LEU A 60 -10.14 -6.83 -15.11
N HIS A 61 -9.73 -5.69 -14.56
CA HIS A 61 -10.39 -5.06 -13.41
C HIS A 61 -11.67 -4.29 -13.79
N GLN A 62 -11.91 -4.07 -15.09
CA GLN A 62 -13.15 -3.46 -15.56
C GLN A 62 -14.36 -4.33 -15.18
N GLY A 63 -15.39 -3.73 -14.58
CA GLY A 63 -16.60 -4.45 -14.20
C GLY A 63 -16.42 -5.44 -13.03
N LEU A 64 -15.22 -5.49 -12.45
CA LEU A 64 -14.86 -6.40 -11.37
C LEU A 64 -14.81 -5.68 -10.02
N LEU A 65 -15.40 -6.27 -8.99
CA LEU A 65 -15.17 -5.86 -7.61
C LEU A 65 -13.84 -6.44 -7.12
N SER A 66 -12.87 -5.56 -6.86
CA SER A 66 -11.51 -5.94 -6.44
C SER A 66 -11.13 -5.42 -5.06
N GLY A 67 -10.01 -5.88 -4.52
CA GLY A 67 -9.43 -5.41 -3.24
C GLY A 67 -9.27 -3.88 -3.17
N SER A 68 -9.02 -3.21 -4.29
CA SER A 68 -8.93 -1.74 -4.36
C SER A 68 -10.26 -1.01 -4.12
N SER A 69 -11.39 -1.70 -4.31
CA SER A 69 -12.73 -1.10 -4.32
C SER A 69 -13.69 -1.70 -3.28
N ILE A 70 -13.35 -2.86 -2.68
CA ILE A 70 -14.19 -3.54 -1.70
C ILE A 70 -14.55 -2.64 -0.50
N ASN A 71 -13.57 -1.94 0.07
CA ASN A 71 -13.82 -1.00 1.18
C ASN A 71 -14.79 0.12 0.81
N ALA A 72 -14.76 0.56 -0.45
CA ALA A 72 -15.65 1.60 -0.92
C ALA A 72 -17.09 1.10 -1.03
N VAL A 73 -17.29 -0.08 -1.61
CA VAL A 73 -18.60 -0.76 -1.69
C VAL A 73 -19.17 -1.05 -0.31
N LEU A 74 -18.33 -1.45 0.64
CA LEU A 74 -18.73 -1.68 2.03
C LEU A 74 -19.02 -0.37 2.79
N GLY A 75 -18.82 0.81 2.19
CA GLY A 75 -19.09 2.09 2.84
C GLY A 75 -18.06 2.47 3.91
N PHE A 76 -16.89 1.85 3.96
CA PHE A 76 -15.87 2.13 5.00
C PHE A 76 -15.37 3.58 4.97
N TYR A 77 -15.34 4.19 3.79
CA TYR A 77 -14.90 5.57 3.60
C TYR A 77 -16.00 6.62 3.84
N GLU A 78 -17.23 6.20 4.15
CA GLU A 78 -18.31 7.11 4.53
C GLU A 78 -18.04 7.71 5.92
N PRO A 79 -18.41 8.97 6.20
CA PRO A 79 -18.00 9.69 7.40
C PRO A 79 -18.22 8.94 8.73
N GLN A 80 -19.36 8.29 8.90
CA GLN A 80 -19.70 7.63 10.16
C GLN A 80 -18.95 6.31 10.34
N ALA A 81 -18.89 5.49 9.29
CA ALA A 81 -18.11 4.24 9.29
C ALA A 81 -16.61 4.50 9.42
N ALA A 82 -16.09 5.49 8.68
CA ALA A 82 -14.69 5.88 8.73
C ALA A 82 -14.28 6.35 10.14
N LYS A 83 -15.12 7.14 10.80
CA LYS A 83 -14.89 7.54 12.20
C LYS A 83 -14.84 6.32 13.13
N ARG A 84 -15.75 5.35 12.96
CA ARG A 84 -15.77 4.13 13.78
C ARG A 84 -14.53 3.26 13.55
N LEU A 85 -14.11 3.11 12.30
CA LEU A 85 -12.94 2.34 11.90
C LEU A 85 -11.61 3.10 12.13
N GLY A 86 -11.64 4.37 12.52
CA GLY A 86 -10.42 5.16 12.73
C GLY A 86 -9.66 5.44 11.42
N ILE A 87 -10.36 5.54 10.30
CA ILE A 87 -9.77 5.85 9.00
C ILE A 87 -9.37 7.33 8.95
N PRO A 88 -8.16 7.69 8.47
CA PRO A 88 -7.73 9.09 8.41
C PRO A 88 -8.64 9.94 7.52
N SER A 89 -8.88 11.19 7.93
CA SER A 89 -9.82 12.12 7.27
C SER A 89 -9.57 12.30 5.77
N GLY A 90 -8.32 12.26 5.31
CA GLY A 90 -7.97 12.36 3.89
C GLY A 90 -8.49 11.21 3.01
N TYR A 91 -8.89 10.08 3.61
CA TYR A 91 -9.53 8.97 2.90
C TYR A 91 -11.05 9.04 2.94
N VAL A 92 -11.63 9.86 3.81
CA VAL A 92 -13.07 9.93 4.02
C VAL A 92 -13.74 10.66 2.85
N GLY A 93 -14.79 10.07 2.31
CA GLY A 93 -15.59 10.69 1.27
C GLY A 93 -16.39 9.70 0.44
N HIS A 94 -17.56 10.16 -0.02
CA HIS A 94 -18.51 9.39 -0.80
C HIS A 94 -18.04 9.06 -2.22
N GLY A 95 -17.10 9.85 -2.77
CA GLY A 95 -16.61 9.69 -4.14
C GLY A 95 -16.03 8.32 -4.46
N LYS A 96 -15.48 7.61 -3.46
CA LYS A 96 -14.92 6.25 -3.66
C LYS A 96 -16.02 5.23 -3.93
N LEU A 97 -17.12 5.29 -3.18
CA LEU A 97 -18.28 4.42 -3.41
C LEU A 97 -18.89 4.69 -4.78
N LEU A 98 -19.03 5.95 -5.18
CA LEU A 98 -19.51 6.30 -6.52
C LEU A 98 -18.56 5.83 -7.64
N SER A 99 -17.25 5.87 -7.43
CA SER A 99 -16.27 5.35 -8.39
C SER A 99 -16.37 3.83 -8.52
N ALA A 100 -16.50 3.11 -7.41
CA ALA A 100 -16.70 1.66 -7.41
C ALA A 100 -18.01 1.29 -8.10
N TYR A 101 -19.11 1.98 -7.77
CA TYR A 101 -20.40 1.83 -8.43
C TYR A 101 -20.28 1.97 -9.95
N ARG A 102 -19.64 3.03 -10.46
CA ARG A 102 -19.46 3.24 -11.90
C ARG A 102 -18.64 2.11 -12.55
N ASN A 103 -17.59 1.63 -11.89
CA ASN A 103 -16.82 0.50 -12.41
C ASN A 103 -17.71 -0.75 -12.55
N LEU A 104 -18.53 -1.05 -11.53
CA LEU A 104 -19.42 -2.22 -11.53
C LEU A 104 -20.59 -2.11 -12.51
N GLN A 105 -20.86 -0.94 -13.06
CA GLN A 105 -21.81 -0.78 -14.18
C GLN A 105 -21.19 -1.16 -15.52
N LEU A 106 -19.86 -1.23 -15.63
CA LEU A 106 -19.19 -1.68 -16.83
C LEU A 106 -19.30 -3.21 -16.93
N PRO A 107 -19.43 -3.77 -18.15
CA PRO A 107 -19.36 -5.21 -18.32
C PRO A 107 -17.98 -5.72 -17.93
N ALA A 108 -17.94 -6.87 -17.25
CA ALA A 108 -16.70 -7.58 -16.98
C ALA A 108 -16.03 -7.95 -18.30
N LEU A 109 -14.72 -7.70 -18.39
CA LEU A 109 -13.96 -8.01 -19.58
C LEU A 109 -13.85 -9.53 -19.78
N VAL A 110 -14.14 -9.99 -21.00
CA VAL A 110 -13.86 -11.36 -21.45
C VAL A 110 -12.81 -11.27 -22.55
N PRO A 111 -11.53 -11.54 -22.26
CA PRO A 111 -10.46 -11.46 -23.24
C PRO A 111 -10.66 -12.46 -24.38
N SER A 112 -10.40 -12.00 -25.60
CA SER A 112 -10.37 -12.81 -26.82
C SER A 112 -8.98 -13.42 -27.04
N PRO A 113 -8.85 -14.49 -27.84
CA PRO A 113 -7.54 -15.02 -28.23
C PRO A 113 -6.62 -13.99 -28.92
N ALA A 114 -7.17 -12.97 -29.59
CA ALA A 114 -6.39 -11.89 -30.17
C ALA A 114 -5.69 -11.03 -29.10
N ASP A 115 -6.29 -10.90 -27.92
CA ASP A 115 -5.71 -10.17 -26.79
C ASP A 115 -4.43 -10.88 -26.27
N LEU A 116 -4.35 -12.22 -26.32
CA LEU A 116 -3.09 -12.96 -26.04
C LEU A 116 -1.99 -12.64 -27.04
N ALA A 117 -2.33 -12.60 -28.34
CA ALA A 117 -1.34 -12.34 -29.38
C ALA A 117 -0.72 -10.93 -29.23
N SER A 118 -1.51 -9.97 -28.72
CA SER A 118 -1.03 -8.62 -28.39
C SER A 118 -0.06 -8.60 -27.20
N LEU A 119 -0.21 -9.51 -26.22
CA LEU A 119 0.64 -9.61 -25.03
C LEU A 119 2.02 -10.23 -25.32
N CYS A 120 2.09 -11.15 -26.28
CA CYS A 120 3.36 -11.80 -26.67
C CYS A 120 4.21 -10.93 -27.60
N SER A 121 3.74 -9.74 -27.99
CA SER A 121 4.49 -8.80 -28.81
C SER A 121 5.27 -7.82 -27.92
N PRO A 122 6.62 -7.76 -27.99
CA PRO A 122 7.39 -6.82 -27.20
C PRO A 122 7.11 -5.39 -27.69
N GLN A 123 6.15 -4.69 -27.08
CA GLN A 123 6.01 -3.26 -27.29
C GLN A 123 6.88 -2.49 -26.28
N PRO A 124 7.64 -1.47 -26.72
CA PRO A 124 8.27 -0.54 -25.81
C PRO A 124 7.20 0.12 -24.94
N GLN A 125 7.31 -0.02 -23.62
CA GLN A 125 6.38 0.56 -22.64
C GLN A 125 6.25 2.08 -22.82
N GLN A 126 5.24 2.53 -23.57
CA GLN A 126 4.64 3.84 -23.36
C GLN A 126 3.60 3.68 -22.26
N TRP A 127 3.89 4.22 -21.09
CA TRP A 127 2.95 4.31 -19.98
C TRP A 127 1.74 5.17 -20.38
N GLN A 128 0.73 4.56 -21.02
CA GLN A 128 -0.55 5.22 -21.21
C GLN A 128 -1.27 5.30 -19.88
N GLN A 129 -1.41 6.53 -19.42
CA GLN A 129 -2.14 6.93 -18.23
C GLN A 129 -3.62 6.64 -18.44
N SER A 130 -4.18 5.63 -17.78
CA SER A 130 -5.62 5.55 -17.55
C SER A 130 -5.96 6.18 -16.20
N SER A 131 -5.91 7.51 -16.15
CA SER A 131 -6.72 8.26 -15.19
C SER A 131 -8.13 8.37 -15.77
N PRO A 132 -9.21 8.00 -15.07
CA PRO A 132 -10.54 8.34 -15.54
C PRO A 132 -10.65 9.88 -15.56
N MET A 133 -10.72 10.45 -16.75
CA MET A 133 -11.00 11.87 -16.94
C MET A 133 -12.37 12.18 -16.32
N LEU A 134 -12.38 12.96 -15.25
CA LEU A 134 -13.58 13.67 -14.81
C LEU A 134 -13.82 14.82 -15.80
N PRO A 135 -15.05 15.01 -16.34
CA PRO A 135 -15.35 16.18 -17.13
C PRO A 135 -15.29 17.43 -16.23
N THR A 136 -14.46 18.40 -16.62
CA THR A 136 -14.42 19.73 -16.03
C THR A 136 -15.74 20.46 -16.31
N ALA A 137 -16.62 20.55 -15.33
CA ALA A 137 -17.75 21.47 -15.36
C ALA A 137 -17.23 22.89 -15.07
N SER A 138 -17.24 23.73 -16.10
CA SER A 138 -17.06 25.16 -16.02
C SER A 138 -18.23 25.80 -15.24
N VAL A 139 -17.95 26.34 -14.05
CA VAL A 139 -18.87 27.22 -13.33
C VAL A 139 -18.62 28.67 -13.78
N PRO A 140 -19.63 29.43 -14.22
CA PRO A 140 -19.46 30.83 -14.61
C PRO A 140 -19.16 31.72 -13.41
N LYS A 141 -18.30 32.71 -13.63
CA LYS A 141 -18.11 33.86 -12.74
C LYS A 141 -19.36 34.75 -12.81
N GLU A 142 -20.03 34.92 -11.68
CA GLU A 142 -20.87 36.10 -11.46
C GLU A 142 -20.14 37.08 -10.53
N GLN A 143 -19.94 38.28 -11.07
CA GLN A 143 -19.57 39.50 -10.39
C GLN A 143 -20.80 40.05 -9.65
N HIS A 144 -20.58 40.80 -8.57
CA HIS A 144 -21.34 41.97 -8.07
C HIS A 144 -21.11 42.07 -6.55
N SER A 145 -20.18 42.92 -6.11
CA SER A 145 -20.35 44.35 -5.76
C SER A 145 -21.11 44.55 -4.45
N ALA A 146 -20.44 45.26 -3.56
CA ALA A 146 -20.86 45.61 -2.21
C ALA A 146 -22.10 46.50 -2.18
N GLU A 147 -22.88 46.38 -1.11
CA GLU A 147 -23.56 47.51 -0.49
C GLU A 147 -23.91 47.22 0.97
N ALA A 148 -23.85 48.28 1.78
CA ALA A 148 -23.89 48.29 3.23
C ALA A 148 -25.23 48.81 3.75
N SER A 149 -25.75 48.19 4.81
CA SER A 149 -26.61 48.78 5.86
C SER A 149 -26.96 47.63 6.82
N GLY A 150 -26.72 47.64 8.12
CA GLY A 150 -26.87 48.72 9.08
C GLY A 150 -28.11 48.45 9.91
N THR A 151 -27.98 47.82 11.08
CA THR A 151 -28.74 48.13 12.31
C THR A 151 -28.29 47.23 13.47
N ALA A 152 -28.27 47.84 14.65
CA ALA A 152 -27.65 47.39 15.89
C ALA A 152 -28.71 47.04 16.94
N VAL A 153 -28.39 46.12 17.85
CA VAL A 153 -28.74 46.05 19.30
C VAL A 153 -27.77 45.01 19.89
N GLY A 154 -27.06 45.11 21.02
CA GLY A 154 -27.04 45.98 22.19
C GLY A 154 -26.61 45.12 23.41
N ALA A 155 -25.89 45.72 24.37
CA ALA A 155 -25.54 45.23 25.72
C ALA A 155 -24.33 44.25 25.84
N GLU A 156 -23.44 44.32 26.83
CA GLU A 156 -23.12 45.26 27.91
C GLU A 156 -21.71 44.91 28.47
N ARG A 157 -21.00 45.91 29.00
CA ARG A 157 -19.76 45.86 29.81
C ARG A 157 -20.14 45.51 31.27
N ALA A 158 -19.33 45.07 32.25
CA ALA A 158 -17.91 44.77 32.50
C ALA A 158 -17.86 44.07 33.92
N PRO A 159 -16.84 44.26 34.79
CA PRO A 159 -15.49 43.68 34.83
C PRO A 159 -15.23 42.83 36.10
N GLY A 160 -14.04 42.20 36.19
CA GLY A 160 -13.56 41.61 37.45
C GLY A 160 -12.07 41.27 37.41
N GLU A 161 -11.28 42.04 38.16
CA GLU A 161 -9.84 41.92 38.40
C GLU A 161 -9.47 40.72 39.28
N GLY A 162 -8.17 40.35 39.30
CA GLY A 162 -7.61 39.55 40.38
C GLY A 162 -6.31 38.83 40.02
N GLY A 163 -5.17 39.53 40.10
CA GLY A 163 -3.84 38.98 39.83
C GLY A 163 -3.18 38.25 41.00
N ARG A 164 -1.95 37.76 40.70
CA ARG A 164 -0.78 37.37 41.52
C ARG A 164 -0.17 36.14 40.81
N GLY A 165 1.08 36.09 40.37
CA GLY A 165 2.29 36.83 40.73
C GLY A 165 3.38 35.78 40.97
N SER A 166 4.47 35.81 40.20
CA SER A 166 5.83 35.44 40.67
C SER A 166 6.87 35.66 39.56
N ALA A 167 7.64 36.73 39.78
CA ALA A 167 9.08 36.92 39.57
C ALA A 167 9.92 35.61 39.64
N GLU A 168 11.16 35.47 39.15
CA GLU A 168 12.19 36.37 38.63
C GLU A 168 13.39 35.50 38.17
N LYS A 169 14.43 36.16 37.65
CA LYS A 169 15.82 35.73 37.36
C LYS A 169 16.02 35.19 35.94
N GLY A 170 16.62 35.93 34.99
CA GLY A 170 17.64 36.98 35.10
C GLY A 170 19.03 36.35 34.89
N GLY A 171 19.64 36.58 33.73
CA GLY A 171 20.95 36.01 33.38
C GLY A 171 21.52 36.54 32.07
N HIS A 172 22.01 37.77 32.10
CA HIS A 172 22.93 38.35 31.11
C HIS A 172 24.19 37.50 30.91
N ARG A 173 24.70 37.36 29.67
CA ARG A 173 25.99 37.96 29.25
C ARG A 173 26.44 37.61 27.81
N LYS A 174 26.79 38.70 27.10
CA LYS A 174 28.01 38.97 26.30
C LYS A 174 28.21 38.32 24.92
N ARG A 175 27.98 39.20 23.93
CA ARG A 175 28.81 39.45 22.74
C ARG A 175 30.32 39.32 22.99
N ARG A 176 31.00 38.62 22.07
CA ARG A 176 32.37 38.81 21.51
C ARG A 176 32.54 37.69 20.49
N GLY A 177 33.22 37.79 19.36
CA GLY A 177 34.10 38.79 18.78
C GLY A 177 34.72 38.08 17.57
N ARG A 178 34.63 38.72 16.41
CA ARG A 178 35.16 38.29 15.11
C ARG A 178 36.68 38.23 15.17
N ILE A 179 37.29 37.09 14.81
CA ILE A 179 38.73 37.01 14.50
C ILE A 179 38.90 36.34 13.14
N LYS A 180 39.56 37.08 12.24
CA LYS A 180 40.14 36.62 10.98
C LYS A 180 41.55 36.10 11.27
N GLY A 181 41.93 34.96 10.70
CA GLY A 181 43.31 34.50 10.53
C GLY A 181 43.28 33.50 9.38
N ALA A 182 43.74 33.86 8.18
CA ALA A 182 45.14 33.90 7.75
C ALA A 182 45.67 32.51 7.39
N VAL A 183 45.88 32.38 6.08
CA VAL A 183 46.48 31.31 5.27
C VAL A 183 47.86 30.91 5.80
N LEU A 184 48.11 29.61 5.92
CA LEU A 184 49.44 29.02 5.83
C LEU A 184 49.36 27.71 5.04
N ALA A 185 50.17 27.64 3.98
CA ALA A 185 50.38 26.47 3.14
C ALA A 185 51.25 25.42 3.86
N PRO A 186 51.07 24.10 3.58
CA PRO A 186 51.99 23.08 4.07
C PRO A 186 53.18 22.90 3.11
N ALA A 187 54.35 22.77 3.71
CA ALA A 187 55.61 22.44 3.07
C ALA A 187 55.65 20.97 2.62
N ALA A 188 56.47 20.73 1.59
CA ALA A 188 56.71 19.45 0.95
C ALA A 188 57.50 18.46 1.81
N GLY A 189 57.26 17.17 1.57
CA GLY A 189 58.26 16.10 1.68
C GLY A 189 58.04 15.09 2.80
N GLN A 190 57.50 13.92 2.46
CA GLN A 190 58.26 12.64 2.51
C GLN A 190 57.37 11.47 2.04
N ALA A 191 57.90 10.72 1.08
CA ALA A 191 57.33 9.49 0.55
C ALA A 191 57.56 8.33 1.52
N MET A 192 56.55 7.47 1.70
CA MET A 192 56.70 6.10 2.21
C MET A 192 55.57 5.24 1.63
N LEU A 193 55.96 4.06 1.16
CA LEU A 193 55.17 3.08 0.43
C LEU A 193 54.00 2.53 1.25
N GLY A 194 52.89 2.22 0.58
CA GLY A 194 51.82 1.43 1.20
C GLY A 194 50.63 1.20 0.28
N THR A 195 50.64 0.04 -0.41
CA THR A 195 49.48 -0.67 -0.97
C THR A 195 48.54 0.11 -1.90
N GLN A 196 48.75 -0.08 -3.21
CA GLN A 196 47.71 0.18 -4.22
C GLN A 196 46.51 -0.74 -3.95
N THR A 197 45.48 -0.22 -3.29
CA THR A 197 44.13 -0.72 -3.48
C THR A 197 43.74 -0.39 -4.91
N VAL A 198 43.84 -1.39 -5.79
CA VAL A 198 43.27 -1.32 -7.13
C VAL A 198 41.77 -1.17 -6.96
N ALA A 199 41.29 0.08 -6.98
CA ALA A 199 39.89 0.39 -7.16
C ALA A 199 39.51 -0.09 -8.57
N THR A 200 39.01 -1.32 -8.65
CA THR A 200 38.28 -1.80 -9.83
C THR A 200 37.06 -0.90 -10.01
N TYR A 201 37.22 0.20 -10.74
CA TYR A 201 36.12 0.93 -11.33
C TYR A 201 35.52 0.04 -12.41
N THR A 202 34.55 -0.79 -12.05
CA THR A 202 33.70 -1.49 -13.00
C THR A 202 33.08 -0.43 -13.91
N ARG A 203 33.36 -0.50 -15.22
CA ARG A 203 32.74 0.39 -16.20
C ARG A 203 31.24 0.11 -16.20
N VAL A 204 30.46 1.06 -15.69
CA VAL A 204 29.00 1.07 -15.83
C VAL A 204 28.68 1.07 -17.32
N THR A 205 27.94 0.06 -17.75
CA THR A 205 27.50 -0.13 -19.14
C THR A 205 26.56 1.01 -19.56
N ASP A 206 26.46 1.28 -20.86
CA ASP A 206 25.55 2.33 -21.34
C ASP A 206 24.07 1.99 -21.07
N ALA A 207 23.74 0.69 -21.00
CA ALA A 207 22.42 0.22 -20.58
C ALA A 207 22.11 0.60 -19.12
N GLU A 208 23.04 0.37 -18.19
CA GLU A 208 22.87 0.75 -16.78
C GLU A 208 22.72 2.27 -16.60
N LYS A 209 23.47 3.07 -17.37
CA LYS A 209 23.31 4.54 -17.36
C LYS A 209 21.93 4.97 -17.84
N GLN A 210 21.41 4.34 -18.91
CA GLN A 210 20.07 4.64 -19.42
C GLN A 210 18.98 4.31 -18.38
N VAL A 211 19.08 3.17 -17.70
CA VAL A 211 18.16 2.79 -16.62
C VAL A 211 18.22 3.81 -15.48
N GLN A 212 19.42 4.26 -15.07
CA GLN A 212 19.58 5.28 -14.03
C GLN A 212 18.93 6.62 -14.44
N LEU A 213 19.12 7.06 -15.68
CA LEU A 213 18.49 8.29 -16.20
C LEU A 213 16.97 8.19 -16.23
N GLN A 214 16.42 7.04 -16.64
CA GLN A 214 14.97 6.79 -16.63
C GLN A 214 14.41 6.84 -15.20
N ARG A 215 15.05 6.15 -14.25
CA ARG A 215 14.66 6.16 -12.83
C ARG A 215 14.69 7.59 -12.26
N MET A 216 15.74 8.35 -12.55
CA MET A 216 15.86 9.73 -12.11
C MET A 216 14.74 10.62 -12.68
N GLY A 217 14.46 10.51 -13.98
CA GLY A 217 13.37 11.23 -14.62
C GLY A 217 12.00 10.90 -14.00
N GLU A 218 11.77 9.63 -13.66
CA GLU A 218 10.54 9.22 -12.99
C GLU A 218 10.42 9.80 -11.57
N CYS A 219 11.50 9.73 -10.77
CA CYS A 219 11.54 10.33 -9.43
C CYS A 219 11.21 11.83 -9.48
N MET A 220 11.80 12.57 -10.42
CA MET A 220 11.53 14.00 -10.61
C MET A 220 10.07 14.26 -10.98
N ARG A 221 9.51 13.48 -11.90
CA ARG A 221 8.10 13.62 -12.30
C ARG A 221 7.16 13.35 -11.13
N LYS A 222 7.36 12.27 -10.39
CA LYS A 222 6.54 11.95 -9.20
C LYS A 222 6.66 12.99 -8.10
N ALA A 223 7.86 13.54 -7.89
CA ALA A 223 8.07 14.64 -6.96
C ALA A 223 7.27 15.90 -7.36
N ALA A 224 7.13 16.18 -8.66
CA ALA A 224 6.35 17.30 -9.18
C ALA A 224 4.83 17.08 -9.04
N GLU A 225 4.35 15.84 -9.15
CA GLU A 225 2.94 15.46 -8.91
C GLU A 225 2.54 15.54 -7.42
N GLY A 226 3.52 15.61 -6.50
CA GLY A 226 3.33 15.80 -5.06
C GLY A 226 3.34 14.52 -4.24
N ILE A 227 3.23 14.68 -2.91
CA ILE A 227 3.44 13.58 -1.94
C ILE A 227 2.54 12.35 -2.14
N GLY A 228 1.31 12.53 -2.63
CA GLY A 228 0.41 11.42 -2.94
C GLY A 228 1.01 10.50 -4.01
N ALA A 229 1.50 11.09 -5.10
CA ALA A 229 2.12 10.36 -6.19
C ALA A 229 3.45 9.70 -5.79
N VAL A 230 4.25 10.37 -4.96
CA VAL A 230 5.47 9.82 -4.34
C VAL A 230 5.15 8.58 -3.51
N ARG A 231 4.12 8.65 -2.64
CA ARG A 231 3.71 7.53 -1.78
C ARG A 231 3.21 6.33 -2.57
N CYS A 232 2.35 6.56 -3.57
CA CYS A 232 1.86 5.47 -4.41
C CYS A 232 3.01 4.80 -5.18
N LYS A 233 3.88 5.57 -5.84
CA LYS A 233 5.01 4.99 -6.58
C LYS A 233 6.00 4.29 -5.64
N TRP A 234 6.27 4.84 -4.46
CA TRP A 234 7.10 4.18 -3.44
C TRP A 234 6.54 2.79 -3.07
N GLY A 235 5.23 2.70 -2.83
CA GLY A 235 4.55 1.44 -2.53
C GLY A 235 4.89 0.36 -3.54
N ASN A 236 4.63 0.65 -4.82
CA ASN A 236 4.86 -0.27 -5.92
C ASN A 236 6.34 -0.60 -6.14
N THR A 237 7.23 0.40 -6.10
CA THR A 237 8.68 0.17 -6.31
C THR A 237 9.28 -0.74 -5.22
N GLN A 238 8.75 -0.69 -4.01
CA GLN A 238 9.33 -1.39 -2.85
C GLN A 238 8.64 -2.74 -2.57
N GLU A 239 7.63 -3.12 -3.35
CA GLU A 239 6.89 -4.37 -3.17
C GLU A 239 7.80 -5.59 -3.27
N ALA A 240 8.57 -5.69 -4.36
CA ALA A 240 9.52 -6.78 -4.56
C ALA A 240 10.57 -6.87 -3.44
N THR A 241 10.93 -5.73 -2.85
CA THR A 241 11.84 -5.68 -1.70
C THR A 241 11.22 -6.29 -0.45
N ALA A 242 9.96 -5.97 -0.16
CA ALA A 242 9.27 -6.54 0.99
C ALA A 242 9.06 -8.06 0.83
N LEU A 243 8.75 -8.53 -0.37
CA LEU A 243 8.63 -9.96 -0.68
C LEU A 243 9.98 -10.69 -0.56
N PHE A 244 11.07 -10.06 -1.02
CA PHE A 244 12.42 -10.56 -0.82
C PHE A 244 12.75 -10.69 0.67
N GLU A 245 12.48 -9.66 1.46
CA GLU A 245 12.70 -9.69 2.92
C GLU A 245 11.80 -10.71 3.64
N LEU A 246 10.56 -10.91 3.18
CA LEU A 246 9.63 -11.93 3.69
C LEU A 246 10.23 -13.34 3.57
N MET A 247 10.79 -13.69 2.41
CA MET A 247 11.40 -15.01 2.21
C MET A 247 12.58 -15.27 3.15
N HIS A 248 13.34 -14.23 3.47
CA HIS A 248 14.44 -14.33 4.43
C HIS A 248 13.95 -14.44 5.89
N ALA A 249 12.84 -13.76 6.21
CA ALA A 249 12.21 -13.86 7.51
C ALA A 249 11.55 -15.23 7.76
N LEU A 250 11.13 -15.91 6.69
CA LEU A 250 10.42 -17.20 6.72
C LEU A 250 11.09 -18.20 5.75
N PRO A 251 12.32 -18.66 6.04
CA PRO A 251 13.17 -19.39 5.09
C PRO A 251 12.66 -20.79 4.71
N GLU A 252 11.77 -21.36 5.53
CA GLU A 252 11.16 -22.67 5.29
C GLU A 252 9.97 -22.61 4.31
N GLY A 253 9.58 -21.41 3.87
CA GLY A 253 8.49 -21.20 2.92
C GLY A 253 8.97 -20.95 1.50
N SER A 254 8.08 -21.19 0.54
CA SER A 254 8.27 -20.78 -0.86
C SER A 254 7.20 -19.78 -1.24
N LEU A 255 7.59 -18.71 -1.95
CA LEU A 255 6.69 -17.65 -2.39
C LEU A 255 6.40 -17.81 -3.88
N GLU A 256 5.12 -17.80 -4.26
CA GLU A 256 4.66 -17.82 -5.65
C GLU A 256 4.17 -16.44 -6.06
N GLU A 257 4.64 -15.96 -7.21
CA GLU A 257 4.04 -14.81 -7.89
C GLU A 257 2.62 -15.16 -8.34
N VAL A 258 1.68 -14.22 -8.22
CA VAL A 258 0.29 -14.43 -8.60
C VAL A 258 -0.31 -13.20 -9.26
N GLY A 259 -1.14 -13.43 -10.26
CA GLY A 259 -1.95 -12.44 -10.96
C GLY A 259 -3.31 -12.24 -10.31
N LEU A 260 -4.34 -12.08 -11.14
CA LEU A 260 -5.71 -11.88 -10.69
C LEU A 260 -6.41 -13.22 -10.39
N CYS A 261 -6.68 -13.49 -9.12
CA CYS A 261 -7.50 -14.60 -8.67
C CYS A 261 -8.98 -14.22 -8.74
N ILE A 262 -9.78 -14.98 -9.48
CA ILE A 262 -11.23 -14.78 -9.59
C ILE A 262 -11.93 -15.61 -8.53
N VAL A 263 -12.90 -15.01 -7.83
CA VAL A 263 -13.75 -15.75 -6.90
C VAL A 263 -14.65 -16.68 -7.69
N ASP A 264 -14.58 -17.97 -7.38
CA ASP A 264 -15.38 -19.00 -8.04
C ASP A 264 -16.89 -18.83 -7.70
N PRO A 265 -17.76 -18.62 -8.70
CA PRO A 265 -19.20 -18.51 -8.48
C PRO A 265 -19.82 -19.75 -7.81
N ALA A 266 -19.31 -20.95 -8.10
CA ALA A 266 -19.83 -22.17 -7.49
C ALA A 266 -19.59 -22.18 -5.98
N THR A 267 -18.42 -21.68 -5.53
CA THR A 267 -18.12 -21.48 -4.11
C THR A 267 -19.09 -20.48 -3.44
N LEU A 268 -19.46 -19.40 -4.13
CA LEU A 268 -20.43 -18.42 -3.61
C LEU A 268 -21.81 -19.03 -3.39
N GLU A 269 -22.26 -19.87 -4.31
CA GLU A 269 -23.55 -20.56 -4.21
C GLU A 269 -23.51 -21.64 -3.13
N SER A 270 -22.55 -22.57 -3.19
CA SER A 270 -22.54 -23.76 -2.33
C SER A 270 -22.16 -23.46 -0.87
N ARG A 271 -21.25 -22.51 -0.63
CA ARG A 271 -20.73 -22.20 0.71
C ARG A 271 -21.46 -21.05 1.38
N TYR A 272 -21.84 -20.02 0.60
CA TYR A 272 -22.42 -18.79 1.14
C TYR A 272 -23.90 -18.59 0.76
N GLY A 273 -24.47 -19.46 -0.07
CA GLY A 273 -25.89 -19.41 -0.43
C GLY A 273 -26.28 -18.24 -1.35
N PHE A 274 -25.31 -17.59 -2.00
CA PHE A 274 -25.61 -16.51 -2.95
C PHE A 274 -25.90 -17.08 -4.34
N ALA A 275 -27.16 -17.01 -4.75
CA ALA A 275 -27.57 -17.40 -6.09
C ALA A 275 -26.83 -16.59 -7.18
N PRO A 276 -26.61 -17.17 -8.38
CA PRO A 276 -26.00 -16.46 -9.51
C PRO A 276 -26.66 -15.11 -9.78
N GLY A 277 -25.85 -14.08 -10.05
CA GLY A 277 -26.30 -12.71 -10.34
C GLY A 277 -26.66 -11.86 -9.11
N ARG A 278 -26.62 -12.41 -7.88
CA ARG A 278 -26.81 -11.62 -6.64
C ARG A 278 -25.58 -10.83 -6.22
N LEU A 279 -24.42 -11.17 -6.75
CA LEU A 279 -23.13 -10.55 -6.48
C LEU A 279 -22.49 -10.11 -7.82
N PRO A 280 -21.68 -9.04 -7.82
CA PRO A 280 -20.88 -8.71 -8.99
C PRO A 280 -19.81 -9.79 -9.20
N PRO A 281 -19.21 -9.87 -10.40
CA PRO A 281 -17.92 -10.52 -10.58
C PRO A 281 -16.90 -9.97 -9.57
N MET A 282 -16.18 -10.87 -8.90
CA MET A 282 -15.23 -10.53 -7.84
C MET A 282 -13.88 -11.19 -8.08
N GLY A 283 -12.81 -10.51 -7.69
CA GLY A 283 -11.47 -11.05 -7.71
C GLY A 283 -10.50 -10.26 -6.85
N ALA A 284 -9.32 -10.81 -6.65
CA ALA A 284 -8.25 -10.14 -5.92
C ALA A 284 -6.90 -10.51 -6.53
N SER A 285 -5.92 -9.62 -6.38
CA SER A 285 -4.55 -9.83 -6.83
C SER A 285 -3.63 -9.72 -5.62
N PRO A 286 -3.48 -10.78 -4.81
CA PRO A 286 -2.50 -10.79 -3.72
C PRO A 286 -1.10 -10.48 -4.27
N ASP A 287 -0.23 -9.93 -3.44
CA ASP A 287 1.17 -9.67 -3.82
C ASP A 287 2.00 -10.97 -3.93
N GLY A 288 1.48 -12.07 -3.40
CA GLY A 288 2.03 -13.41 -3.57
C GLY A 288 1.21 -14.48 -2.86
N LEU A 289 1.57 -15.74 -3.08
CA LEU A 289 1.07 -16.88 -2.31
C LEU A 289 2.23 -17.58 -1.63
N MET A 290 2.21 -17.67 -0.30
CA MET A 290 3.25 -18.34 0.47
C MET A 290 2.80 -19.76 0.80
N ARG A 291 3.66 -20.74 0.55
CA ARG A 291 3.50 -22.11 1.05
C ARG A 291 4.42 -22.35 2.22
N GLN A 292 3.88 -22.70 3.38
CA GLN A 292 4.67 -22.94 4.59
C GLN A 292 4.46 -24.35 5.16
N ARG A 293 5.54 -24.95 5.69
CA ARG A 293 5.43 -26.12 6.57
C ARG A 293 5.25 -25.62 8.00
N HIS A 294 4.10 -25.91 8.61
CA HIS A 294 3.98 -25.75 10.05
C HIS A 294 4.74 -26.88 10.77
N SER A 295 5.46 -26.54 11.84
CA SER A 295 5.93 -27.55 12.79
C SER A 295 4.73 -28.27 13.41
N SER A 296 4.89 -29.55 13.78
CA SER A 296 3.81 -30.41 14.26
C SER A 296 3.00 -29.82 15.43
N ALA A 297 3.60 -28.96 16.27
CA ALA A 297 2.93 -28.28 17.36
C ALA A 297 1.92 -27.21 16.89
N ALA A 298 2.25 -26.45 15.84
CA ALA A 298 1.34 -25.47 15.25
C ALA A 298 0.19 -26.16 14.50
N ALA A 299 0.47 -27.27 13.80
CA ALA A 299 -0.55 -28.10 13.17
C ALA A 299 -1.54 -28.69 14.19
N SER A 300 -1.08 -29.11 15.36
CA SER A 300 -1.93 -29.57 16.47
C SER A 300 -2.79 -28.46 17.08
N ALA A 301 -2.25 -27.24 17.22
CA ALA A 301 -3.04 -26.08 17.68
C ALA A 301 -4.09 -25.64 16.64
N LEU A 302 -3.74 -25.68 15.35
CA LEU A 302 -4.65 -25.46 14.23
C LEU A 302 -5.76 -26.51 14.19
N SER A 303 -5.41 -27.79 14.38
CA SER A 303 -6.39 -28.86 14.50
C SER A 303 -7.31 -28.64 15.69
N ALA A 304 -6.78 -28.25 16.85
CA ALA A 304 -7.58 -27.98 18.05
C ALA A 304 -8.52 -26.78 17.87
N LEU A 305 -8.06 -25.70 17.23
CA LEU A 305 -8.89 -24.54 16.89
C LEU A 305 -9.97 -24.91 15.86
N ARG A 306 -9.61 -25.64 14.80
CA ARG A 306 -10.59 -26.12 13.79
C ARG A 306 -11.63 -27.06 14.41
N SER A 307 -11.25 -27.90 15.38
CA SER A 307 -12.20 -28.72 16.15
C SER A 307 -13.09 -27.90 17.08
N ALA A 308 -12.58 -26.81 17.67
CA ALA A 308 -13.34 -25.93 18.56
C ALA A 308 -14.37 -25.05 17.83
N PHE A 309 -14.16 -24.75 16.55
CA PHE A 309 -15.04 -23.89 15.74
C PHE A 309 -16.02 -24.64 14.82
N GLY A 310 -16.15 -25.96 14.95
CA GLY A 310 -17.31 -26.72 14.46
C GLY A 310 -17.15 -27.45 13.12
N GLY A 311 -17.02 -28.79 13.21
CA GLY A 311 -17.99 -29.67 12.54
C GLY A 311 -17.76 -30.12 11.09
N LEU A 312 -16.55 -30.11 10.53
CA LEU A 312 -16.29 -30.78 9.24
C LEU A 312 -15.54 -32.10 9.43
N SER A 313 -16.14 -33.15 8.85
CA SER A 313 -15.70 -34.54 8.86
C SER A 313 -14.20 -34.69 8.53
N ILE A 314 -13.49 -35.31 9.47
CA ILE A 314 -12.08 -35.69 9.35
C ILE A 314 -12.00 -36.78 8.29
N ARG A 315 -11.56 -36.43 7.08
CA ARG A 315 -10.81 -37.39 6.26
C ARG A 315 -9.35 -37.21 6.58
N ASP A 316 -8.77 -38.27 7.14
CA ASP A 316 -7.34 -38.45 7.36
C ASP A 316 -6.52 -37.91 6.19
N CYS A 317 -5.72 -36.90 6.46
CA CYS A 317 -4.59 -36.51 5.61
C CYS A 317 -3.36 -36.37 6.49
N SER A 318 -2.85 -37.53 6.90
CA SER A 318 -1.41 -37.74 7.08
C SER A 318 -0.70 -37.47 5.75
N ARG A 319 -0.47 -36.19 5.46
CA ARG A 319 0.55 -35.68 4.54
C ARG A 319 1.01 -34.35 5.13
N SER A 320 2.29 -34.07 5.02
CA SER A 320 2.89 -32.77 5.31
C SER A 320 2.26 -31.66 4.45
N ALA A 321 1.04 -31.24 4.77
CA ALA A 321 0.29 -30.27 4.00
C ALA A 321 0.95 -28.90 4.21
N LEU A 322 1.59 -28.40 3.16
CA LEU A 322 1.99 -27.00 3.10
C LEU A 322 0.71 -26.16 3.20
N GLU A 323 0.60 -25.32 4.22
CA GLU A 323 -0.51 -24.36 4.31
C GLU A 323 -0.24 -23.24 3.28
N LEU A 324 -1.29 -22.89 2.54
CA LEU A 324 -1.28 -21.80 1.57
C LEU A 324 -1.78 -20.54 2.25
N GLU A 325 -0.96 -19.50 2.25
CA GLU A 325 -1.32 -18.18 2.77
C GLU A 325 -1.26 -17.15 1.64
N VAL A 326 -2.24 -16.25 1.58
CA VAL A 326 -2.12 -15.06 0.71
C VAL A 326 -1.14 -14.08 1.34
N VAL A 327 -0.36 -13.38 0.53
CA VAL A 327 0.59 -12.35 0.99
C VAL A 327 0.14 -10.99 0.50
N GLU A 328 0.11 -10.03 1.40
CA GLU A 328 -0.18 -8.62 1.12
C GLU A 328 0.91 -7.74 1.73
N VAL A 329 1.46 -6.81 0.95
CA VAL A 329 2.55 -5.92 1.32
C VAL A 329 2.04 -4.50 1.50
N LYS A 330 2.42 -3.87 2.62
CA LYS A 330 2.21 -2.45 2.88
C LYS A 330 3.54 -1.77 3.21
N ASN A 331 4.08 -1.07 2.21
CA ASN A 331 5.31 -0.29 2.33
C ASN A 331 5.05 1.09 2.94
N ALA A 332 5.66 1.35 4.10
CA ALA A 332 5.69 2.68 4.71
C ALA A 332 6.62 3.60 3.89
N CYS A 333 6.05 4.67 3.33
CA CYS A 333 6.81 5.69 2.61
C CYS A 333 7.56 6.60 3.62
N PRO A 334 8.89 6.70 3.54
CA PRO A 334 9.67 7.49 4.50
C PRO A 334 9.65 8.99 4.17
N TYR A 335 9.10 9.40 3.03
CA TYR A 335 9.15 10.79 2.60
C TYR A 335 7.97 11.61 3.13
N ARG A 336 8.28 12.85 3.51
CA ARG A 336 7.31 13.91 3.81
C ARG A 336 7.62 15.14 2.98
N GLN A 337 6.59 15.70 2.35
CA GLN A 337 6.70 16.97 1.64
C GLN A 337 6.68 18.13 2.63
N ILE A 338 7.62 19.05 2.45
CA ILE A 338 7.76 20.30 3.19
C ILE A 338 7.72 21.46 2.21
N THR A 339 6.84 22.41 2.49
CA THR A 339 6.77 23.67 1.76
C THR A 339 7.37 24.77 2.63
N THR A 340 8.44 25.39 2.17
CA THR A 340 9.08 26.54 2.82
C THR A 340 8.96 27.78 1.94
N LEU A 341 9.00 28.98 2.51
CA LEU A 341 9.09 30.20 1.71
C LEU A 341 10.56 30.55 1.51
N ASN A 342 10.95 30.85 0.26
CA ASN A 342 12.28 31.36 -0.02
C ASN A 342 12.40 32.84 0.37
N LYS A 343 13.62 33.40 0.29
CA LYS A 343 13.89 34.82 0.62
C LYS A 343 13.05 35.83 -0.19
N LYS A 344 12.46 35.40 -1.31
CA LYS A 344 11.58 36.20 -2.18
C LYS A 344 10.09 35.92 -1.92
N GLY A 345 9.75 35.23 -0.83
CA GLY A 345 8.38 34.86 -0.48
C GLY A 345 7.75 33.78 -1.36
N ARG A 346 8.50 33.14 -2.26
CA ARG A 346 7.96 32.06 -3.12
C ARG A 346 8.05 30.72 -2.40
N ALA A 347 6.99 29.92 -2.52
CA ALA A 347 6.98 28.55 -2.04
C ALA A 347 8.07 27.71 -2.73
N LYS A 348 8.90 27.05 -1.93
CA LYS A 348 9.87 26.04 -2.31
C LYS A 348 9.43 24.72 -1.68
N VAL A 349 9.11 23.75 -2.54
CA VAL A 349 8.81 22.39 -2.14
C VAL A 349 10.12 21.62 -1.99
N SER A 350 10.22 20.83 -0.93
CA SER A 350 11.30 19.88 -0.66
C SER A 350 10.73 18.67 0.06
N TYR A 351 11.52 17.62 0.19
CA TYR A 351 11.13 16.38 0.85
C TYR A 351 12.11 16.07 1.97
N GLN A 352 11.60 15.56 3.09
CA GLN A 352 12.38 15.12 4.24
C GLN A 352 12.11 13.65 4.53
N LEU A 353 13.13 12.95 5.04
CA LEU A 353 12.97 11.61 5.60
C LEU A 353 12.35 11.69 6.99
N THR A 354 11.12 11.18 7.10
CA THR A 354 10.39 10.98 8.35
C THR A 354 9.79 9.57 8.34
N ASP A 355 10.64 8.56 8.49
CA ASP A 355 10.21 7.16 8.48
C ASP A 355 9.49 6.81 9.79
N GLY A 356 8.21 6.48 9.70
CA GLY A 356 7.40 6.03 10.83
C GLY A 356 7.73 4.60 11.29
N GLY A 357 8.36 3.82 10.41
CA GLY A 357 8.56 2.38 10.58
C GLY A 357 7.38 1.56 10.10
N PRO A 358 7.46 0.22 10.25
CA PRO A 358 6.34 -0.66 10.00
C PRO A 358 5.13 -0.27 10.83
N HIS A 359 3.94 -0.55 10.30
CA HIS A 359 2.71 -0.42 11.06
C HIS A 359 2.75 -1.33 12.29
N ASN A 360 2.28 -0.81 13.42
CA ASN A 360 2.28 -1.51 14.72
C ASN A 360 1.05 -2.42 14.93
N ARG A 361 0.11 -2.41 13.98
CA ARG A 361 -1.07 -3.27 13.90
C ARG A 361 -1.60 -3.30 12.46
N VAL A 362 -2.46 -4.27 12.16
CA VAL A 362 -3.24 -4.28 10.93
C VAL A 362 -4.22 -3.10 10.92
N ALA A 363 -4.26 -2.31 9.86
CA ALA A 363 -5.28 -1.27 9.74
C ALA A 363 -6.64 -1.90 9.47
N ARG A 364 -7.69 -1.36 10.11
CA ARG A 364 -9.05 -1.92 10.03
C ARG A 364 -9.61 -1.94 8.61
N ASN A 365 -9.23 -0.96 7.78
CA ASN A 365 -9.59 -0.91 6.37
C ASN A 365 -8.76 -1.85 5.48
N TRP A 366 -7.89 -2.71 6.02
CA TRP A 366 -7.24 -3.78 5.26
C TRP A 366 -7.94 -5.13 5.43
N VAL A 367 -8.78 -5.29 6.46
CA VAL A 367 -9.45 -6.55 6.78
C VAL A 367 -10.28 -7.06 5.61
N ALA A 368 -11.16 -6.22 5.05
CA ALA A 368 -12.01 -6.64 3.92
C ALA A 368 -11.20 -7.00 2.67
N GLN A 369 -10.06 -6.34 2.45
CA GLN A 369 -9.15 -6.67 1.36
C GLN A 369 -8.54 -8.06 1.57
N LEU A 370 -7.95 -8.32 2.75
CA LEU A 370 -7.33 -9.61 3.09
C LEU A 370 -8.33 -10.76 3.05
N GLN A 371 -9.56 -10.54 3.54
CA GLN A 371 -10.62 -11.55 3.51
C GLN A 371 -11.07 -11.84 2.07
N LEU A 372 -11.18 -10.82 1.21
CA LEU A 372 -11.47 -11.02 -0.22
C LEU A 372 -10.34 -11.78 -0.93
N GLU A 373 -9.09 -11.49 -0.61
CA GLU A 373 -7.93 -12.23 -1.15
C GLU A 373 -7.98 -13.71 -0.77
N MET A 374 -8.23 -14.02 0.51
CA MET A 374 -8.42 -15.41 0.95
C MET A 374 -9.63 -16.06 0.28
N LEU A 375 -10.71 -15.32 0.02
CA LEU A 375 -11.87 -15.82 -0.72
C LEU A 375 -11.52 -16.15 -2.18
N ALA A 376 -10.71 -15.34 -2.84
CA ALA A 376 -10.33 -15.51 -4.24
C ALA A 376 -9.23 -16.56 -4.47
N ALA A 377 -8.19 -16.55 -3.62
CA ALA A 377 -7.15 -17.55 -3.58
C ALA A 377 -7.39 -18.39 -2.32
N PRO A 378 -8.18 -19.49 -2.38
CA PRO A 378 -8.83 -20.16 -1.25
C PRO A 378 -7.84 -20.63 -0.17
N ALA A 379 -7.38 -19.68 0.62
CA ALA A 379 -6.39 -19.77 1.67
C ALA A 379 -7.09 -19.61 3.02
N ASP A 380 -6.52 -20.26 4.02
CA ASP A 380 -7.05 -20.22 5.39
C ASP A 380 -6.54 -19.00 6.17
N SER A 381 -5.45 -18.38 5.71
CA SER A 381 -4.86 -17.19 6.32
C SER A 381 -4.19 -16.27 5.30
N ALA A 382 -3.95 -15.05 5.75
CA ALA A 382 -3.22 -14.00 5.06
C ALA A 382 -2.01 -13.56 5.89
N LEU A 383 -0.86 -13.40 5.24
CA LEU A 383 0.32 -12.73 5.76
C LEU A 383 0.35 -11.27 5.28
N LEU A 384 0.13 -10.34 6.20
CA LEU A 384 0.34 -8.93 5.93
C LEU A 384 1.77 -8.54 6.31
N VAL A 385 2.56 -8.14 5.32
CA VAL A 385 3.93 -7.65 5.48
C VAL A 385 3.91 -6.13 5.53
N SER A 386 4.10 -5.55 6.71
CA SER A 386 4.34 -4.11 6.83
C SER A 386 5.83 -3.83 6.84
N ARG A 387 6.32 -3.09 5.86
CA ARG A 387 7.76 -2.91 5.63
C ARG A 387 8.17 -1.45 5.61
N SER A 388 9.34 -1.15 6.15
CA SER A 388 9.99 0.16 6.18
C SER A 388 11.44 0.02 5.70
N ALA A 389 11.87 0.91 4.81
CA ALA A 389 13.21 0.88 4.25
C ALA A 389 14.34 1.10 5.27
N SER A 390 14.03 1.71 6.42
CA SER A 390 15.03 2.04 7.43
C SER A 390 14.78 1.44 8.81
N LYS A 391 13.59 0.88 9.08
CA LYS A 391 13.21 0.38 10.41
C LYS A 391 12.79 -1.09 10.44
N GLY A 392 12.97 -1.82 9.34
CA GLY A 392 12.67 -3.25 9.30
C GLY A 392 11.28 -3.58 8.80
N LEU A 393 10.78 -4.75 9.17
CA LEU A 393 9.46 -5.23 8.79
C LEU A 393 8.73 -5.91 9.95
N THR A 394 7.40 -5.91 9.89
CA THR A 394 6.54 -6.68 10.78
C THR A 394 5.57 -7.50 9.94
N ILE A 395 5.48 -8.79 10.24
CA ILE A 395 4.60 -9.74 9.58
C ILE A 395 3.45 -10.05 10.52
N TYR A 396 2.23 -9.85 10.04
CA TYR A 396 1.00 -10.21 10.74
C TYR A 396 0.33 -11.39 10.02
N ARG A 397 -0.28 -12.29 10.78
CA ARG A 397 -1.17 -13.33 10.26
C ARG A 397 -2.61 -12.99 10.63
N MET A 398 -3.48 -12.99 9.64
CA MET A 398 -4.93 -12.90 9.80
C MET A 398 -5.56 -14.19 9.32
N TRP A 399 -6.43 -14.77 10.14
CA TRP A 399 -7.21 -15.95 9.75
C TRP A 399 -8.42 -15.54 8.91
N ARG A 400 -8.77 -16.41 7.98
CA ARG A 400 -10.04 -16.36 7.27
C ARG A 400 -11.19 -16.44 8.27
N ASP A 401 -12.19 -15.59 8.07
CA ASP A 401 -13.35 -15.52 8.95
C ASP A 401 -14.65 -15.68 8.15
N GLU A 402 -15.30 -16.84 8.29
CA GLU A 402 -16.49 -17.20 7.50
C GLU A 402 -17.70 -16.32 7.78
N GLU A 403 -17.91 -15.95 9.04
CA GLU A 403 -19.02 -15.08 9.42
C GLU A 403 -18.82 -13.66 8.87
N TYR A 404 -17.58 -13.17 8.89
CA TYR A 404 -17.20 -11.91 8.29
C TYR A 404 -17.40 -11.93 6.78
N LEU A 405 -16.94 -12.98 6.09
CA LEU A 405 -17.12 -13.14 4.65
C LEU A 405 -18.61 -13.18 4.29
N THR A 406 -19.42 -13.92 5.04
CA THR A 406 -20.87 -13.98 4.82
C THR A 406 -21.51 -12.60 4.95
N ALA A 407 -21.20 -11.85 6.02
CA ALA A 407 -21.70 -10.50 6.21
C ALA A 407 -21.18 -9.52 5.14
N MET A 408 -19.90 -9.61 4.79
CA MET A 408 -19.27 -8.80 3.74
C MET A 408 -19.99 -8.98 2.40
N LEU A 409 -20.23 -10.24 2.01
CA LEU A 409 -20.93 -10.58 0.78
C LEU A 409 -22.39 -10.11 0.80
N ASP A 410 -23.07 -10.15 1.95
CA ASP A 410 -24.43 -9.60 2.06
C ASP A 410 -24.46 -8.09 1.76
N PHE A 411 -23.55 -7.30 2.36
CA PHE A 411 -23.47 -5.86 2.07
C PHE A 411 -23.09 -5.57 0.61
N VAL A 412 -22.18 -6.36 0.03
CA VAL A 412 -21.87 -6.27 -1.40
C VAL A 412 -23.10 -6.57 -2.24
N SER A 413 -23.86 -7.61 -1.92
CA SER A 413 -25.09 -7.98 -2.63
C SER A 413 -26.14 -6.88 -2.56
N ARG A 414 -26.29 -6.21 -1.41
CA ARG A 414 -27.20 -5.06 -1.26
C ARG A 414 -26.83 -3.92 -2.20
N VAL A 415 -25.55 -3.52 -2.25
CA VAL A 415 -25.10 -2.48 -3.20
C VAL A 415 -25.32 -2.93 -4.64
N TYR A 416 -24.96 -4.15 -4.97
CA TYR A 416 -25.06 -4.63 -6.34
C TYR A 416 -26.52 -4.69 -6.83
N THR A 417 -27.40 -5.32 -6.04
CA THR A 417 -28.79 -5.56 -6.43
C THR A 417 -29.68 -4.33 -6.33
N GLN A 418 -29.43 -3.42 -5.38
CA GLN A 418 -30.28 -2.25 -5.16
C GLN A 418 -29.80 -1.01 -5.93
N HIS A 419 -28.51 -0.95 -6.27
CA HIS A 419 -27.89 0.23 -6.90
C HIS A 419 -27.27 -0.07 -8.25
N VAL A 420 -26.34 -1.03 -8.33
CA VAL A 420 -25.62 -1.30 -9.59
C VAL A 420 -26.55 -1.82 -10.68
N LEU A 421 -27.29 -2.90 -10.43
CA LEU A 421 -28.19 -3.51 -11.42
C LEU A 421 -29.30 -2.54 -11.89
N PRO A 422 -29.96 -1.76 -11.01
CA PRO A 422 -30.97 -0.80 -11.44
C PRO A 422 -30.39 0.49 -12.04
N GLY A 423 -29.07 0.66 -12.05
CA GLY A 423 -28.40 1.88 -12.52
C GLY A 423 -28.70 3.11 -11.66
N ARG A 424 -28.91 2.93 -10.35
CA ARG A 424 -29.19 4.00 -9.40
C ARG A 424 -28.00 4.19 -8.46
N PRO A 425 -27.37 5.38 -8.39
CA PRO A 425 -26.22 5.57 -7.52
C PRO A 425 -26.59 5.35 -6.04
N PRO A 426 -25.70 4.74 -5.24
CA PRO A 426 -25.91 4.55 -3.82
C PRO A 426 -25.87 5.88 -3.06
N PRO A 427 -26.70 6.09 -2.02
CA PRO A 427 -26.65 7.29 -1.18
C PRO A 427 -25.43 7.28 -0.24
N GLY A 428 -25.10 8.45 0.33
CA GLY A 428 -24.07 8.56 1.37
C GLY A 428 -24.48 7.87 2.68
N ASN A 429 -23.50 7.36 3.43
CA ASN A 429 -23.69 6.53 4.64
C ASN A 429 -24.73 5.39 4.45
N ILE A 430 -24.77 4.78 3.26
CA ILE A 430 -25.78 3.80 2.81
C ILE A 430 -26.19 2.76 3.87
N PHE A 431 -25.28 2.28 4.70
CA PHE A 431 -25.55 1.23 5.68
C PHE A 431 -25.63 1.70 7.14
N TRP A 432 -25.39 2.98 7.46
CA TRP A 432 -25.19 3.40 8.85
C TRP A 432 -26.43 3.21 9.75
N GLY A 433 -27.62 3.30 9.17
CA GLY A 433 -28.88 3.06 9.88
C GLY A 433 -29.06 1.61 10.36
N LEU A 434 -28.29 0.67 9.80
CA LEU A 434 -28.48 -0.76 10.00
C LEU A 434 -27.71 -1.26 11.24
N PRO A 435 -28.38 -1.89 12.23
CA PRO A 435 -27.71 -2.50 13.37
C PRO A 435 -26.68 -3.56 12.97
N GLU A 436 -26.99 -4.39 11.98
CA GLU A 436 -26.11 -5.45 11.48
C GLU A 436 -24.82 -4.90 10.86
N TYR A 437 -24.88 -3.70 10.24
CA TYR A 437 -23.69 -3.06 9.70
C TYR A 437 -22.75 -2.60 10.81
N LYS A 438 -23.29 -2.09 11.92
CA LYS A 438 -22.46 -1.71 13.08
C LYS A 438 -21.78 -2.94 13.67
N MET A 439 -22.48 -4.08 13.78
CA MET A 439 -21.88 -5.35 14.19
C MET A 439 -20.77 -5.81 13.24
N PHE A 440 -20.97 -5.65 11.94
CA PHE A 440 -19.95 -5.92 10.92
C PHE A 440 -18.70 -5.02 11.09
N LEU A 441 -18.88 -3.75 11.43
CA LEU A 441 -17.75 -2.86 11.76
C LEU A 441 -17.03 -3.30 13.04
N GLU A 442 -17.74 -3.76 14.07
CA GLU A 442 -17.11 -4.32 15.28
C GLU A 442 -16.30 -5.58 14.97
N ARG A 443 -16.83 -6.49 14.14
CA ARG A 443 -16.08 -7.68 13.71
C ARG A 443 -14.85 -7.30 12.89
N THR A 444 -14.95 -6.28 12.03
CA THR A 444 -13.80 -5.69 11.30
C THR A 444 -12.72 -5.23 12.29
N ILE A 445 -13.11 -4.53 13.37
CA ILE A 445 -12.19 -4.07 14.40
C ILE A 445 -11.54 -5.25 15.13
N ALA A 446 -12.34 -6.22 15.55
CA ALA A 446 -11.87 -7.41 16.27
C ALA A 446 -10.86 -8.22 15.44
N LEU A 447 -11.10 -8.41 14.14
CA LEU A 447 -10.16 -9.10 13.25
C LEU A 447 -8.85 -8.33 13.07
N ALA A 448 -8.91 -7.01 12.91
CA ALA A 448 -7.71 -6.19 12.80
C ALA A 448 -6.86 -6.21 14.07
N ASP A 449 -7.51 -6.08 15.24
CA ASP A 449 -6.85 -6.06 16.54
C ASP A 449 -6.39 -7.47 16.99
N GLY A 450 -7.03 -8.53 16.48
CA GLY A 450 -6.72 -9.94 16.76
C GLY A 450 -5.67 -10.56 15.83
N ALA A 451 -5.19 -9.85 14.80
CA ALA A 451 -4.17 -10.37 13.90
C ALA A 451 -2.85 -10.65 14.66
N ALA A 452 -2.33 -11.88 14.51
CA ALA A 452 -1.16 -12.33 15.26
C ALA A 452 0.13 -11.81 14.64
N VAL A 453 1.08 -11.33 15.45
CA VAL A 453 2.43 -11.02 14.96
C VAL A 453 3.19 -12.32 14.76
N VAL A 454 3.59 -12.60 13.51
CA VAL A 454 4.39 -13.78 13.15
C VAL A 454 5.88 -13.50 13.37
N ALA A 455 6.35 -12.34 12.91
CA ALA A 455 7.74 -11.95 13.02
C ALA A 455 7.91 -10.42 13.05
N ARG A 456 8.99 -9.98 13.70
CA ARG A 456 9.51 -8.62 13.62
C ARG A 456 10.98 -8.70 13.27
N VAL A 457 11.35 -8.18 12.11
CA VAL A 457 12.76 -8.14 11.67
C VAL A 457 13.26 -6.71 11.86
N PRO A 458 14.25 -6.46 12.73
CA PRO A 458 14.80 -5.13 12.93
C PRO A 458 15.63 -4.68 11.72
N SER A 459 15.82 -3.37 11.58
CA SER A 459 16.56 -2.76 10.45
C SER A 459 17.94 -3.36 10.18
N GLY A 460 18.68 -3.73 11.22
CA GLY A 460 20.03 -4.30 11.09
C GLY A 460 20.06 -5.73 10.50
N GLU A 461 18.92 -6.41 10.47
CA GLU A 461 18.74 -7.76 9.94
C GLU A 461 18.03 -7.75 8.58
N VAL A 462 17.61 -6.58 8.10
CA VAL A 462 17.05 -6.43 6.76
C VAL A 462 18.13 -6.68 5.73
N GLN A 463 17.89 -7.66 4.87
CA GLN A 463 18.76 -7.89 3.72
C GLN A 463 18.47 -6.87 2.62
N HIS A 464 19.55 -6.34 2.03
CA HIS A 464 19.48 -5.46 0.87
C HIS A 464 20.13 -6.17 -0.32
N ALA A 465 19.53 -6.04 -1.52
CA ALA A 465 20.18 -6.54 -2.72
C ALA A 465 21.57 -5.88 -2.91
N PRO A 466 22.59 -6.65 -3.32
CA PRO A 466 23.89 -6.09 -3.69
C PRO A 466 23.72 -5.00 -4.76
N GLY A 467 24.29 -3.82 -4.52
CA GLY A 467 24.22 -2.70 -5.48
C GLY A 467 22.96 -1.83 -5.42
N ALA A 468 22.06 -2.06 -4.46
CA ALA A 468 20.90 -1.19 -4.25
C ALA A 468 21.33 0.26 -3.98
N ASP A 469 20.60 1.24 -4.52
CA ASP A 469 20.95 2.65 -4.33
C ASP A 469 20.87 3.01 -2.85
N VAL A 470 21.97 3.52 -2.29
CA VAL A 470 22.10 3.87 -0.88
C VAL A 470 21.66 5.31 -0.57
N ARG A 471 21.44 6.14 -1.61
CA ARG A 471 21.06 7.54 -1.47
C ARG A 471 19.55 7.68 -1.40
N ALA A 472 19.06 8.39 -0.39
CA ALA A 472 17.63 8.61 -0.22
C ALA A 472 17.07 9.76 -1.10
N PHE A 473 17.94 10.60 -1.66
CA PHE A 473 17.59 11.72 -2.53
C PHE A 473 18.51 11.73 -3.77
N LEU A 474 18.02 12.34 -4.86
CA LEU A 474 18.72 12.52 -6.14
C LEU A 474 19.09 13.97 -6.41
#